data_AF-A0A7W2M267-F1
#
_entry.id   AF-A0A7W2M267-F1
#
_cell.length_a   1.000
_cell.length_b   1.000
_cell.length_c   1.000
_cell.angle_alpha   90.00
_cell.angle_beta   90.00
_cell.angle_gamma   90.00
#
_symmetry.space_group_name_H-M   'P 1'
#
loop_
_entity.id
_entity.type
_entity.pdbx_description
1 polymer ?
#
loop_
_entity_poly.entity_id
_entity_poly.type
_entity_poly.pdbx_seq_one_letter_code
_entity_poly.pdbx_strand_id
1 'polypeptide(L)'
;MKKSQLHNIKETGFTIPDSYFDSFEKRLMDKMAVQDEMATIKDPGYTVPENYFEAFDTHLQARLSADGESSAKSKIVPLISWRSAMVISGVAATLLLLFTLVLKSDDPLSINQVETASIEAYLNNENLNDYDIASYLDDDELNIDNFVSTTLTEESLENYLLNHTSLEDLIFGK
;
A
#
# COMPACT_ATOMS: atom_id res chain seq x y z
N MET A 1 8.60 16.24 4.80
CA MET A 1 8.55 14.94 5.52
C MET A 1 7.18 14.35 5.28
N LYS A 2 7.06 13.19 4.62
CA LYS A 2 5.75 12.54 4.40
C LYS A 2 5.20 12.07 5.75
N LYS A 3 3.99 12.49 6.11
CA LYS A 3 3.27 12.00 7.30
C LYS A 3 2.97 10.52 7.06
N SER A 4 3.54 9.63 7.87
CA SER A 4 3.18 8.21 7.83
C SER A 4 1.71 8.07 8.24
N GLN A 5 0.92 7.37 7.42
CA GLN A 5 -0.51 7.15 7.67
C GLN A 5 -0.69 6.07 8.75
N LEU A 6 -0.33 6.39 9.99
CA LEU A 6 -0.42 5.48 11.15
C LEU A 6 -1.86 5.11 11.54
N HIS A 7 -2.86 5.81 10.99
CA HIS A 7 -4.27 5.63 11.34
C HIS A 7 -5.04 4.62 10.47
N ASN A 8 -4.39 3.99 9.48
CA ASN A 8 -4.99 3.00 8.58
C ASN A 8 -4.39 1.59 8.72
N ILE A 9 -3.57 1.35 9.74
CA ILE A 9 -2.92 0.05 9.95
C ILE A 9 -3.93 -0.86 10.68
N LYS A 10 -4.62 -1.72 9.91
CA LYS A 10 -5.63 -2.66 10.46
C LYS A 10 -5.00 -3.81 11.26
N GLU A 11 -3.71 -4.07 11.07
CA GLU A 11 -2.97 -5.12 11.75
C GLU A 11 -1.74 -4.52 12.44
N THR A 12 -1.43 -4.97 13.65
CA THR A 12 -0.40 -4.37 14.50
C THR A 12 1.03 -4.54 13.96
N GLY A 13 1.21 -5.33 12.89
CA GLY A 13 2.52 -5.66 12.31
C GLY A 13 3.38 -6.58 13.17
N PHE A 14 2.87 -6.99 14.34
CA PHE A 14 3.53 -7.95 15.22
C PHE A 14 2.92 -9.33 14.99
N THR A 15 3.72 -10.23 14.44
CA THR A 15 3.40 -11.65 14.34
C THR A 15 4.19 -12.41 15.40
N ILE A 16 3.57 -13.45 15.98
CA ILE A 16 4.28 -14.39 16.83
C ILE A 16 4.85 -15.53 15.97
N PRO A 17 5.96 -16.15 16.39
CA PRO A 17 6.42 -17.39 15.77
C PRO A 17 5.35 -18.49 15.88
N ASP A 18 5.34 -19.37 14.88
CA ASP A 18 4.49 -20.57 14.92
C ASP A 18 4.77 -21.37 16.20
N SER A 19 3.71 -21.87 16.83
CA SER A 19 3.79 -22.66 18.07
C SER A 19 4.47 -21.95 19.26
N TYR A 20 4.49 -20.60 19.27
CA TYR A 20 5.01 -19.82 20.40
C TYR A 20 4.35 -20.21 21.72
N PHE A 21 3.03 -20.33 21.74
CA PHE A 21 2.27 -20.66 22.95
C PHE A 21 2.34 -22.14 23.32
N ASP A 22 2.43 -23.06 22.36
CA ASP A 22 2.52 -24.51 22.59
C ASP A 22 3.73 -24.90 23.47
N SER A 23 4.79 -24.10 23.39
CA SER A 23 6.05 -24.32 24.13
C SER A 23 6.29 -23.28 25.22
N PHE A 24 5.36 -22.33 25.42
CA PHE A 24 5.50 -21.25 26.41
C PHE A 24 5.48 -21.78 27.84
N GLU A 25 4.50 -22.62 28.19
CA GLU A 25 4.35 -23.17 29.54
C GLU A 25 5.59 -23.95 29.96
N LYS A 26 6.11 -24.81 29.06
CA LYS A 26 7.33 -25.56 29.29
C LYS A 26 8.53 -24.64 29.58
N ARG A 27 8.75 -23.64 28.73
CA ARG A 27 9.83 -22.65 28.94
C ARG A 27 9.69 -21.89 30.25
N LEU A 28 8.46 -21.57 30.64
CA LEU A 28 8.18 -20.85 31.89
C LEU A 28 8.51 -21.74 33.10
N MET A 29 8.07 -22.99 33.10
CA MET A 29 8.35 -23.96 34.17
C MET A 29 9.84 -24.28 34.26
N ASP A 30 10.51 -24.50 33.13
CA ASP A 30 11.96 -24.74 33.08
C ASP A 30 12.72 -23.55 33.70
N LYS A 31 12.28 -22.31 33.42
CA LYS A 31 12.91 -21.10 33.98
C LYS A 31 12.65 -20.94 35.49
N MET A 32 11.46 -21.29 35.97
CA MET A 32 11.13 -21.25 37.40
C MET A 32 11.92 -22.31 38.19
N ALA A 33 12.06 -23.52 37.65
CA ALA A 33 12.87 -24.57 38.26
C ALA A 33 14.34 -24.14 38.41
N VAL A 34 14.91 -23.51 37.37
CA VAL A 34 16.27 -22.95 37.42
C VAL A 34 16.39 -21.80 38.43
N GLN A 35 15.35 -20.98 38.60
CA GLN A 35 15.35 -19.88 39.55
C GLN A 35 15.43 -20.36 41.01
N ASP A 36 14.71 -21.43 41.36
CA ASP A 36 14.76 -22.04 42.70
C ASP A 36 16.16 -22.62 42.99
N GLU A 37 16.80 -23.23 42.00
CA GLU A 37 18.18 -23.70 42.09
C GLU A 37 19.17 -22.53 42.25
N MET A 38 18.99 -21.44 41.48
CA MET A 38 19.84 -20.24 41.59
C MET A 38 19.69 -19.52 42.93
N ALA A 39 18.52 -19.58 43.58
CA ALA A 39 18.29 -18.97 44.90
C ALA A 39 19.14 -19.61 46.02
N THR A 40 19.67 -20.82 45.80
CA THR A 40 20.56 -21.51 46.75
C THR A 40 22.04 -21.17 46.56
N ILE A 41 22.40 -20.42 45.52
CA ILE A 41 23.78 -20.01 45.24
C ILE A 41 24.21 -18.93 46.23
N LYS A 42 25.19 -19.27 47.07
CA LYS A 42 25.69 -18.41 48.15
C LYS A 42 26.35 -17.10 47.67
N ASP A 43 26.89 -17.11 46.45
CA ASP A 43 27.47 -15.94 45.81
C ASP A 43 27.06 -15.90 44.33
N PRO A 44 25.99 -15.18 43.96
CA PRO A 44 25.49 -15.15 42.60
C PRO A 44 26.42 -14.38 41.64
N GLY A 45 27.53 -13.78 42.10
CA GLY A 45 28.49 -13.07 41.26
C GLY A 45 27.99 -11.74 40.68
N TYR A 46 26.74 -11.37 40.97
CA TYR A 46 26.14 -10.09 40.60
C TYR A 46 25.92 -9.24 41.84
N THR A 47 27.02 -8.76 42.42
CA THR A 47 26.97 -7.76 43.51
C THR A 47 27.11 -6.36 42.91
N VAL A 48 26.25 -5.45 43.34
CA VAL A 48 26.40 -4.04 43.00
C VAL A 48 27.66 -3.51 43.70
N PRO A 49 28.52 -2.72 43.01
CA PRO A 49 29.69 -2.11 43.63
C PRO A 49 29.32 -1.26 44.86
N GLU A 50 30.25 -1.17 45.80
CA GLU A 50 30.11 -0.33 46.98
C GLU A 50 29.82 1.13 46.55
N ASN A 51 28.81 1.73 47.18
CA ASN A 51 28.36 3.11 46.94
C ASN A 51 27.86 3.41 45.51
N TYR A 52 27.51 2.41 44.70
CA TYR A 52 26.97 2.61 43.35
C TYR A 52 25.77 3.57 43.30
N PHE A 53 24.79 3.37 44.19
CA PHE A 53 23.59 4.20 44.22
C PHE A 53 23.84 5.58 44.84
N GLU A 54 24.75 5.67 45.81
CA GLU A 54 25.11 6.94 46.46
C GLU A 54 25.90 7.85 45.50
N ALA A 55 26.75 7.26 44.66
CA ALA A 55 27.50 7.97 43.63
C ALA A 55 26.73 8.10 42.30
N PHE A 56 25.53 7.53 42.19
CA PHE A 56 24.77 7.55 40.93
C PHE A 56 24.46 8.96 40.48
N ASP A 57 23.93 9.80 41.38
CA ASP A 57 23.55 11.18 41.06
C ASP A 57 24.75 12.04 40.68
N THR A 58 25.90 11.84 41.34
CA THR A 58 27.13 12.58 41.05
C THR A 58 27.72 12.15 39.71
N HIS A 59 27.69 10.86 39.38
CA HIS A 59 28.09 10.35 38.08
C HIS A 59 27.14 10.78 36.96
N LEU A 60 25.83 10.82 37.23
CA LEU A 60 24.83 11.28 36.27
C LEU A 60 25.02 12.77 35.95
N GLN A 61 25.17 13.61 36.97
CA GLN A 61 25.46 15.03 36.79
C GLN A 61 26.78 15.25 36.06
N ALA A 62 27.85 14.52 36.42
CA ALA A 62 29.13 14.61 35.72
C ALA A 62 29.02 14.25 34.23
N ARG A 63 28.21 13.25 33.86
CA ARG A 63 27.96 12.90 32.45
C ARG A 63 27.16 13.98 31.72
N LEU A 64 26.10 14.49 32.34
CA LEU A 64 25.26 15.54 31.75
C LEU A 64 26.03 16.85 31.58
N SER A 65 26.92 17.19 32.52
CA SER A 65 27.80 18.37 32.42
C SER A 65 28.97 18.15 31.45
N ALA A 66 29.50 16.93 31.35
CA ALA A 66 30.52 16.58 30.36
C ALA A 66 29.97 16.66 28.91
N ASP A 67 28.71 16.32 28.68
CA ASP A 67 28.04 16.52 27.38
C ASP A 67 27.72 17.99 27.09
N GLY A 68 27.68 18.85 28.13
CA GLY A 68 27.49 20.30 28.01
C GLY A 68 28.77 21.08 27.68
N GLU A 69 29.94 20.60 28.11
CA GLU A 69 31.22 21.33 27.97
C GLU A 69 32.32 20.57 27.20
N SER A 70 32.16 19.28 26.87
CA SER A 70 33.06 18.56 25.97
C SER A 70 32.74 18.90 24.51
N SER A 71 33.14 20.11 24.15
CA SER A 71 33.52 20.51 22.79
C SER A 71 34.79 19.77 22.31
N ALA A 72 34.91 18.45 22.56
CA ALA A 72 35.58 17.60 21.57
C ALA A 72 34.60 17.47 20.40
N LYS A 73 34.48 18.58 19.66
CA LYS A 73 33.70 18.76 18.45
C LYS A 73 33.91 17.53 17.58
N SER A 74 33.02 16.54 17.71
CA SER A 74 32.99 15.44 16.78
C SER A 74 32.90 16.10 15.43
N LYS A 75 33.93 15.87 14.60
CA LYS A 75 34.03 16.46 13.27
C LYS A 75 32.97 15.79 12.42
N ILE A 76 31.73 16.19 12.63
CA ILE A 76 30.61 15.89 11.77
C ILE A 76 30.87 16.66 10.49
N VAL A 77 31.50 16.00 9.54
CA VAL A 77 31.55 16.51 8.17
C VAL A 77 30.13 16.30 7.63
N PRO A 78 29.38 17.35 7.30
CA PRO A 78 28.07 17.17 6.71
C PRO A 78 28.24 16.38 5.41
N LEU A 79 27.61 15.21 5.31
CA LEU A 79 27.79 14.29 4.17
C LEU A 79 27.29 14.91 2.85
N ILE A 80 26.43 15.94 2.92
CA ILE A 80 25.86 16.62 1.77
C ILE A 80 26.01 18.12 1.95
N SER A 81 26.79 18.74 1.06
CA SER A 81 26.81 20.19 0.92
C SER A 81 25.61 20.63 0.07
N TRP A 82 24.87 21.68 0.47
CA TRP A 82 23.73 22.18 -0.32
C TRP A 82 24.10 22.61 -1.75
N ARG A 83 25.40 22.86 -2.00
CA ARG A 83 25.91 23.11 -3.35
C ARG A 83 25.81 21.87 -4.25
N SER A 84 26.11 20.68 -3.74
CA SER A 84 25.93 19.43 -4.49
C SER A 84 24.47 18.96 -4.56
N ALA A 85 23.63 19.32 -3.59
CA ALA A 85 22.18 19.04 -3.65
C ALA A 85 21.46 19.79 -4.79
N MET A 86 21.84 21.05 -5.06
CA MET A 86 21.33 21.80 -6.21
C MET A 86 21.70 21.16 -7.55
N VAL A 87 22.92 20.62 -7.68
CA VAL A 87 23.37 19.97 -8.92
C VAL A 87 22.62 18.66 -9.18
N ILE A 88 22.34 17.86 -8.14
CA ILE A 88 21.57 16.61 -8.26
C ILE A 88 20.11 16.89 -8.69
N SER A 89 19.51 18.00 -8.24
CA SER A 89 18.19 18.43 -8.71
C SER A 89 18.18 18.81 -10.19
N GLY A 90 19.25 19.44 -10.69
CA GLY A 90 19.40 19.76 -12.11
C GLY A 90 19.48 18.50 -12.97
N VAL A 91 20.28 17.52 -12.56
CA VAL A 91 20.42 16.24 -13.28
C VAL A 91 19.08 15.49 -13.32
N ALA A 92 18.37 15.40 -12.20
CA ALA A 92 17.04 14.76 -12.15
C ALA A 92 16.02 15.46 -13.08
N ALA A 93 15.97 16.79 -13.08
CA ALA A 93 15.09 17.54 -13.98
C ALA A 93 15.45 17.32 -15.46
N THR A 94 16.74 17.27 -15.80
CA THR A 94 17.18 16.97 -17.18
C THR A 94 16.87 15.53 -17.59
N LEU A 95 16.98 14.57 -16.66
CA LEU A 95 16.61 13.17 -16.91
C LEU A 95 15.10 13.02 -17.09
N LEU A 96 14.29 13.71 -16.28
CA LEU A 96 12.83 13.73 -16.45
C LEU A 96 12.42 14.41 -17.76
N LEU A 97 13.09 15.50 -18.14
CA LEU A 97 12.84 16.17 -19.43
C LEU A 97 13.22 15.25 -20.59
N LEU A 98 14.41 14.63 -20.55
CA LEU A 98 14.84 13.66 -21.56
C LEU A 98 13.88 12.47 -21.64
N PHE A 99 13.47 11.91 -20.50
CA PHE A 99 12.53 10.80 -20.45
C PHE A 99 11.18 11.17 -21.07
N THR A 100 10.62 12.32 -20.69
CA THR A 100 9.35 12.81 -21.25
C THR A 100 9.45 13.12 -22.75
N LEU A 101 10.60 13.63 -23.23
CA LEU A 101 10.83 13.94 -24.64
C LEU A 101 11.05 12.67 -25.48
N VAL A 102 11.76 11.67 -24.94
CA VAL A 102 12.14 10.45 -25.66
C VAL A 102 11.01 9.41 -25.67
N LEU A 103 10.15 9.36 -24.64
CA LEU A 103 9.00 8.46 -24.60
C LEU A 103 7.73 9.04 -25.22
N LYS A 104 7.81 10.24 -25.84
CA LYS A 104 6.67 10.82 -26.52
C LYS A 104 6.42 10.05 -27.83
N SER A 105 5.55 9.05 -27.79
CA SER A 105 5.04 8.40 -28.99
C SER A 105 4.17 9.40 -29.77
N ASP A 106 4.43 9.52 -31.08
CA ASP A 106 3.62 10.32 -32.01
C ASP A 106 2.43 9.52 -32.57
N ASP A 107 2.11 8.37 -31.96
CA ASP A 107 0.95 7.58 -32.35
C ASP A 107 -0.32 8.41 -32.16
N PRO A 108 -1.14 8.59 -33.21
CA PRO A 108 -2.40 9.27 -33.06
C PRO A 108 -3.29 8.44 -32.14
N LEU A 109 -3.72 9.04 -31.02
CA LEU A 109 -4.67 8.42 -30.11
C LEU A 109 -5.90 8.00 -30.92
N SER A 110 -6.13 6.70 -31.02
CA SER A 110 -7.24 6.12 -31.76
C SER A 110 -8.10 5.29 -30.81
N ILE A 111 -9.42 5.37 -30.98
CA ILE A 111 -10.37 4.56 -30.22
C ILE A 111 -10.11 3.05 -30.38
N ASN A 112 -9.51 2.63 -31.50
CA ASN A 112 -9.13 1.24 -31.76
C ASN A 112 -8.05 0.70 -30.80
N GLN A 113 -7.37 1.57 -30.06
CA GLN A 113 -6.36 1.20 -29.05
C GLN A 113 -6.97 1.01 -27.66
N VAL A 114 -8.25 1.36 -27.47
CA VAL A 114 -8.94 1.22 -26.20
C VAL A 114 -9.52 -0.18 -26.08
N GLU A 115 -9.14 -0.90 -25.03
CA GLU A 115 -9.70 -2.22 -24.75
C GLU A 115 -11.17 -2.10 -24.33
N THR A 116 -12.02 -3.03 -24.80
CA THR A 116 -13.45 -3.06 -24.46
C THR A 116 -13.70 -3.06 -22.95
N ALA A 117 -12.90 -3.80 -22.17
CA ALA A 117 -13.00 -3.83 -20.71
C ALA A 117 -12.77 -2.45 -20.07
N SER A 118 -11.94 -1.60 -20.68
CA SER A 118 -11.73 -0.23 -20.20
C SER A 118 -12.93 0.66 -20.51
N ILE A 119 -13.59 0.45 -21.67
CA ILE A 119 -14.82 1.16 -22.03
C ILE A 119 -15.96 0.74 -21.08
N GLU A 120 -16.11 -0.55 -20.82
CA GLU A 120 -17.11 -1.07 -19.87
C GLU A 120 -16.89 -0.53 -18.46
N ALA A 121 -15.65 -0.50 -17.98
CA ALA A 121 -15.34 0.05 -16.67
C ALA A 121 -15.66 1.55 -16.57
N TYR A 122 -15.41 2.30 -17.64
CA TYR A 122 -15.76 3.72 -17.72
C TYR A 122 -17.28 3.92 -17.70
N LEU A 123 -18.02 3.21 -18.56
CA LEU A 123 -19.48 3.31 -18.65
C LEU A 123 -20.19 2.87 -17.37
N ASN A 124 -19.68 1.85 -16.67
CA ASN A 124 -20.24 1.41 -15.38
C ASN A 124 -19.93 2.37 -14.22
N ASN A 125 -18.84 3.15 -14.33
CA ASN A 125 -18.50 4.15 -13.32
C ASN A 125 -19.36 5.40 -13.46
N GLU A 126 -19.65 5.79 -14.70
CA GLU A 126 -20.58 6.86 -15.00
C GLU A 126 -22.02 6.42 -14.72
N ASN A 127 -22.79 7.22 -14.00
CA ASN A 127 -24.20 6.92 -13.71
C ASN A 127 -25.09 7.35 -14.90
N LEU A 128 -24.78 6.83 -16.09
CA LEU A 128 -25.53 7.11 -17.31
C LEU A 128 -26.86 6.35 -17.28
N ASN A 129 -27.94 7.07 -17.51
CA ASN A 129 -29.24 6.46 -17.76
C ASN A 129 -29.49 6.32 -19.28
N ASP A 130 -30.51 5.55 -19.65
CA ASP A 130 -30.84 5.29 -21.07
C ASP A 130 -31.15 6.58 -21.85
N TYR A 131 -31.69 7.63 -21.20
CA TYR A 131 -31.94 8.92 -21.84
C TYR A 131 -30.64 9.70 -22.09
N ASP A 132 -29.65 9.58 -21.21
CA ASP A 132 -28.34 10.21 -21.39
C ASP A 132 -27.67 9.61 -22.64
N ILE A 133 -27.69 8.29 -22.78
CA ILE A 133 -27.13 7.59 -23.95
C ILE A 133 -27.92 7.96 -25.21
N ALA A 134 -29.25 7.94 -25.16
CA ALA A 134 -30.10 8.28 -26.30
C ALA A 134 -29.92 9.73 -26.77
N SER A 135 -29.51 10.65 -25.89
CA SER A 135 -29.26 12.05 -26.25
C SER A 135 -28.03 12.25 -27.15
N TYR A 136 -27.13 11.26 -27.18
CA TYR A 136 -25.94 11.27 -28.03
C TYR A 136 -26.16 10.57 -29.38
N LEU A 137 -27.27 9.85 -29.55
CA LEU A 137 -27.63 9.21 -30.81
C LEU A 137 -28.28 10.23 -31.74
N ASP A 138 -27.80 10.32 -32.97
CA ASP A 138 -28.42 11.16 -34.00
C ASP A 138 -29.44 10.40 -34.87
N ASP A 139 -30.24 11.14 -35.64
CA ASP A 139 -31.28 10.55 -36.50
C ASP A 139 -30.68 9.64 -37.60
N ASP A 140 -29.41 9.85 -37.98
CA ASP A 140 -28.72 9.05 -39.00
C ASP A 140 -28.22 7.71 -38.42
N GLU A 141 -27.83 7.69 -37.14
CA GLU A 141 -27.46 6.50 -36.38
C GLU A 141 -28.69 5.62 -36.10
N LEU A 142 -29.85 6.23 -35.83
CA LEU A 142 -31.13 5.55 -35.61
C LEU A 142 -31.79 5.01 -36.88
N ASN A 143 -31.11 5.07 -38.03
CA ASN A 143 -31.63 4.52 -39.27
C ASN A 143 -31.84 2.99 -39.17
N ILE A 144 -33.05 2.54 -39.55
CA ILE A 144 -33.45 1.12 -39.60
C ILE A 144 -32.44 0.24 -40.34
N ASP A 145 -31.80 0.77 -41.39
CA ASP A 145 -30.82 0.03 -42.17
C ASP A 145 -29.58 -0.35 -41.36
N ASN A 146 -29.20 0.47 -40.36
CA ASN A 146 -28.09 0.17 -39.44
C ASN A 146 -28.41 -1.00 -38.51
N PHE A 147 -29.67 -1.11 -38.05
CA PHE A 147 -30.11 -2.23 -37.20
C PHE A 147 -30.13 -3.56 -37.95
N VAL A 148 -30.53 -3.55 -39.23
CA VAL A 148 -30.56 -4.76 -40.07
C VAL A 148 -29.14 -5.30 -40.33
N SER A 149 -28.12 -4.44 -40.29
CA SER A 149 -26.71 -4.82 -40.47
C SER A 149 -26.05 -5.46 -39.24
N THR A 150 -26.66 -5.31 -38.05
CA THR A 150 -26.16 -5.95 -36.84
C THR A 150 -26.53 -7.43 -36.88
N THR A 151 -25.52 -8.30 -36.92
CA THR A 151 -25.74 -9.75 -36.93
C THR A 151 -26.18 -10.22 -35.54
N LEU A 152 -27.49 -10.27 -35.33
CA LEU A 152 -28.07 -10.89 -34.15
C LEU A 152 -27.81 -12.40 -34.22
N THR A 153 -26.93 -12.89 -33.37
CA THR A 153 -26.65 -14.34 -33.32
C THR A 153 -27.81 -15.07 -32.65
N GLU A 154 -28.07 -16.30 -33.10
CA GLU A 154 -29.09 -17.17 -32.51
C GLU A 154 -28.83 -17.40 -31.01
N GLU A 155 -27.55 -17.53 -30.62
CA GLU A 155 -27.14 -17.69 -29.22
C GLU A 155 -27.46 -16.46 -28.36
N SER A 156 -27.22 -15.24 -28.87
CA SER A 156 -27.57 -14.02 -28.15
C SER A 156 -29.10 -13.87 -28.01
N LEU A 157 -29.84 -14.23 -29.05
CA LEU A 157 -31.31 -14.19 -29.04
C LEU A 157 -31.89 -15.23 -28.08
N GLU A 158 -31.40 -16.46 -28.10
CA GLU A 158 -31.82 -17.54 -27.19
C GLU A 158 -31.57 -17.16 -25.73
N ASN A 159 -30.37 -16.67 -25.41
CA ASN A 159 -30.03 -16.24 -24.05
C ASN A 159 -30.93 -15.10 -23.57
N TYR A 160 -31.23 -14.13 -24.42
CA TYR A 160 -32.14 -13.04 -24.07
C TYR A 160 -33.54 -13.58 -23.76
N LEU A 161 -34.09 -14.43 -24.63
CA LEU A 161 -35.41 -15.02 -24.46
C LEU A 161 -35.49 -15.89 -23.18
N LEU A 162 -34.46 -16.69 -22.89
CA LEU A 162 -34.44 -17.53 -21.68
C LEU A 162 -34.35 -16.71 -20.38
N ASN A 163 -33.67 -15.57 -20.39
CA ASN A 163 -33.48 -14.74 -19.19
C ASN A 163 -34.61 -13.72 -18.97
N HIS A 164 -35.35 -13.35 -20.01
CA HIS A 164 -36.36 -12.29 -19.96
C HIS A 164 -37.76 -12.73 -20.39
N THR A 165 -37.96 -13.99 -20.78
CA THR A 165 -39.28 -14.51 -21.18
C THR A 165 -39.48 -15.91 -20.62
N SER A 166 -40.67 -16.21 -20.10
CA SER A 166 -40.97 -17.56 -19.62
C SER A 166 -41.42 -18.47 -20.77
N LEU A 167 -41.20 -19.78 -20.61
CA LEU A 167 -41.69 -20.78 -21.57
C LEU A 167 -43.22 -20.71 -21.73
N GLU A 168 -43.93 -20.37 -20.66
CA GLU A 168 -45.39 -20.20 -20.65
C GLU A 168 -45.79 -19.01 -21.54
N ASP A 169 -45.09 -17.88 -21.47
CA ASP A 169 -45.38 -16.69 -22.28
C ASP A 169 -45.14 -16.96 -23.78
N LEU A 170 -44.11 -17.74 -24.12
CA LEU A 170 -43.81 -18.16 -25.49
C LEU A 170 -44.87 -19.10 -26.07
N ILE A 171 -45.43 -19.99 -25.26
CA ILE A 171 -46.42 -20.99 -25.68
C ILE A 171 -47.83 -20.39 -25.74
N PHE A 172 -48.19 -19.55 -24.78
CA PHE A 172 -49.55 -19.05 -24.61
C PHE A 172 -49.78 -17.63 -25.12
N GLY A 173 -48.73 -16.95 -25.62
CA GLY A 173 -48.84 -15.66 -26.31
C GLY A 173 -49.53 -14.58 -25.47
N LYS A 174 -49.20 -14.51 -24.19
CA LYS A 174 -49.71 -13.51 -23.25
C LYS A 174 -48.63 -12.55 -22.82
#